data_AF-A0A378W1U0-F1
#
_entry.id   AF-A0A378W1U0-F1
#
_cell.length_a   1.000
_cell.length_b   1.000
_cell.length_c   1.000
_cell.angle_alpha   90.00
_cell.angle_beta   90.00
_cell.angle_gamma   90.00
#
_symmetry.space_group_name_H-M   'P 1'
#
loop_
_entity.id
_entity.type
_entity.pdbx_description
1 polymer ?
#
loop_
_entity_poly.entity_id
_entity_poly.type
_entity_poly.pdbx_seq_one_letter_code
_entity_poly.pdbx_strand_id
1 'polypeptide(L)'
;MARKQQRCRRGIRFKIIGKYVKEVEVNNGVVTAQMKSDGVNKEIKGKKLSLWAKRQDGSVKWFCGQPVKRDDAKTGADADAVTADDTTGTKIETKHLPSTCRDESSAVCTKHLTPISNTFAVAGYCPNHGTWPKDNTSAGVASSATDIKGKYVKQVEVKNGVVTAQMASSNVNKEIKGKRLSLWARRQDGSVKWFCGQPVTRNGDDKDDVAKAGNDNEKINTKHLPSTCRDAASAGCIETPPTAFYKNT
;
A
#
# COMPACT_ATOMS: atom_id res chain seq x y z
N MET A 1 -17.43 27.30 36.45
CA MET A 1 -18.37 27.48 35.33
C MET A 1 -17.82 26.78 34.08
N ALA A 2 -18.19 25.52 33.85
CA ALA A 2 -17.75 24.74 32.70
C ALA A 2 -18.58 25.14 31.47
N ARG A 3 -17.96 25.79 30.48
CA ARG A 3 -18.61 26.03 29.18
C ARG A 3 -18.67 24.71 28.41
N LYS A 4 -19.87 24.15 28.33
CA LYS A 4 -20.22 23.05 27.41
C LYS A 4 -19.88 23.48 25.99
N GLN A 5 -18.89 22.84 25.36
CA GLN A 5 -18.73 22.89 23.91
C GLN A 5 -19.94 22.20 23.27
N GLN A 6 -20.71 23.01 22.56
CA GLN A 6 -21.94 22.63 21.90
C GLN A 6 -21.62 21.66 20.76
N ARG A 7 -22.28 20.49 20.78
CA ARG A 7 -22.16 19.41 19.81
C ARG A 7 -22.41 19.91 18.38
N CYS A 8 -21.41 19.83 17.51
CA CYS A 8 -21.63 19.79 16.06
C CYS A 8 -22.19 18.40 15.68
N ARG A 9 -23.48 18.17 15.94
CA ARG A 9 -24.25 17.06 15.36
C ARG A 9 -25.31 17.63 14.43
N ARG A 10 -24.94 17.82 13.16
CA ARG A 10 -25.85 17.93 12.02
C ARG A 10 -25.04 17.62 10.77
N GLY A 11 -25.28 16.46 10.18
CA GLY A 11 -24.70 16.07 8.90
C GLY A 11 -25.05 17.12 7.85
N ILE A 12 -24.07 17.92 7.45
CA ILE A 12 -24.26 18.93 6.43
C ILE A 12 -24.14 18.21 5.09
N ARG A 13 -25.27 17.98 4.41
CA ARG A 13 -25.29 17.54 3.01
C ARG A 13 -24.89 18.70 2.13
N PHE A 14 -23.59 18.88 1.92
CA PHE A 14 -23.08 19.81 0.92
C PHE A 14 -23.27 19.21 -0.47
N LYS A 15 -24.00 19.91 -1.34
CA LYS A 15 -24.25 19.51 -2.73
C LYS A 15 -23.00 19.77 -3.58
N ILE A 16 -21.92 19.00 -3.36
CA ILE A 16 -20.73 19.01 -4.20
C ILE A 16 -21.02 18.13 -5.42
N ILE A 17 -21.62 18.71 -6.46
CA ILE A 17 -21.99 17.98 -7.68
C ILE A 17 -20.80 18.02 -8.65
N GLY A 18 -20.02 16.94 -8.68
CA GLY A 18 -19.05 16.71 -9.74
C GLY A 18 -19.70 16.18 -11.02
N LYS A 19 -18.93 16.08 -12.11
CA LYS A 19 -19.40 15.46 -13.37
C LYS A 19 -19.94 14.03 -13.14
N TYR A 20 -19.36 13.28 -12.20
CA TYR A 20 -19.62 11.86 -11.98
C TYR A 20 -20.19 11.52 -10.58
N VAL A 21 -20.22 12.48 -9.66
CA VAL A 21 -20.67 12.29 -8.26
C VAL A 21 -22.07 12.88 -8.10
N LYS A 22 -22.99 12.07 -7.57
CA LYS A 22 -24.38 12.43 -7.30
C LYS A 22 -24.50 13.24 -6.00
N GLU A 23 -23.93 12.71 -4.93
CA GLU A 23 -23.92 13.36 -3.62
C GLU A 23 -22.70 12.94 -2.81
N VAL A 24 -22.33 13.80 -1.86
CA VAL A 24 -21.30 13.53 -0.84
C VAL A 24 -21.96 13.72 0.51
N GLU A 25 -21.88 12.70 1.34
CA GLU A 25 -22.39 12.69 2.70
C GLU A 25 -21.23 12.62 3.68
N VAL A 26 -21.27 13.43 4.74
CA VAL A 26 -20.27 13.41 5.80
C VAL A 26 -20.93 13.04 7.11
N ASN A 27 -20.63 11.86 7.63
CA ASN A 27 -21.15 11.36 8.90
C ASN A 27 -19.99 10.91 9.78
N ASN A 28 -19.90 11.46 10.99
CA ASN A 28 -18.94 11.05 12.02
C ASN A 28 -17.49 11.00 11.50
N GLY A 29 -17.10 11.97 10.66
CA GLY A 29 -15.76 12.05 10.07
C GLY A 29 -15.46 10.99 9.01
N VAL A 30 -16.48 10.32 8.47
CA VAL A 30 -16.42 9.53 7.24
C VAL A 30 -17.12 10.32 6.13
N VAL A 31 -16.42 10.51 5.02
CA VAL A 31 -16.95 11.15 3.82
C VAL A 31 -17.32 10.05 2.82
N THR A 32 -18.58 9.95 2.43
CA THR A 32 -19.07 8.94 1.49
C THR A 32 -19.60 9.61 0.24
N ALA A 33 -19.02 9.28 -0.91
CA ALA A 33 -19.45 9.78 -2.20
C ALA A 33 -20.30 8.72 -2.92
N GLN A 34 -21.49 9.11 -3.38
CA GLN A 34 -22.32 8.29 -4.26
C GLN A 34 -22.11 8.71 -5.71
N MET A 35 -21.87 7.75 -6.59
CA MET A 35 -21.75 7.98 -8.04
C MET A 35 -23.12 8.19 -8.67
N LYS A 36 -23.16 8.93 -9.78
CA LYS A 36 -24.39 9.13 -10.57
C LYS A 36 -24.94 7.81 -11.10
N SER A 37 -26.25 7.80 -11.37
CA SER A 37 -26.94 6.69 -12.03
C SER A 37 -26.68 6.65 -13.54
N ASP A 38 -26.22 7.76 -14.09
CA ASP A 38 -26.00 8.01 -15.51
C ASP A 38 -24.67 8.74 -15.74
N GLY A 39 -24.14 8.68 -16.97
CA GLY A 39 -22.87 9.32 -17.32
C GLY A 39 -21.62 8.71 -16.65
N VAL A 40 -21.75 7.56 -15.99
CA VAL A 40 -20.66 6.78 -15.39
C VAL A 40 -20.71 5.32 -15.85
N ASN A 41 -19.59 4.60 -15.72
CA ASN A 41 -19.49 3.21 -16.14
C ASN A 41 -20.44 2.29 -15.34
N LYS A 42 -20.99 1.25 -15.98
CA LYS A 42 -22.04 0.38 -15.42
C LYS A 42 -21.66 -0.25 -14.09
N GLU A 43 -20.37 -0.53 -13.88
CA GLU A 43 -19.85 -1.19 -12.67
C GLU A 43 -19.79 -0.27 -11.45
N ILE A 44 -19.94 1.06 -11.63
CA ILE A 44 -19.90 2.07 -10.55
C ILE A 44 -21.20 2.87 -10.41
N LYS A 45 -22.19 2.70 -11.31
CA LYS A 45 -23.47 3.44 -11.28
C LYS A 45 -24.19 3.29 -9.94
N GLY A 46 -24.51 4.42 -9.30
CA GLY A 46 -25.24 4.45 -8.02
C GLY A 46 -24.48 3.89 -6.81
N LYS A 47 -23.24 3.41 -7.02
CA LYS A 47 -22.40 2.84 -5.97
C LYS A 47 -21.66 3.93 -5.21
N LYS A 48 -21.07 3.52 -4.08
CA LYS A 48 -20.45 4.41 -3.10
C LYS A 48 -18.98 4.05 -2.87
N LEU A 49 -18.21 5.06 -2.50
CA LEU A 49 -16.88 4.94 -1.90
C LEU A 49 -16.80 5.83 -0.66
N SER A 50 -15.94 5.48 0.28
CA SER A 50 -15.74 6.27 1.50
C SER A 50 -14.29 6.70 1.67
N LEU A 51 -14.10 7.88 2.24
CA LEU A 51 -12.85 8.40 2.77
C LEU A 51 -13.00 8.55 4.29
N TRP A 52 -12.01 8.10 5.04
CA TRP A 52 -12.02 8.24 6.49
C TRP A 52 -10.60 8.47 7.01
N ALA A 53 -10.49 9.11 8.17
CA ALA A 53 -9.21 9.36 8.82
C ALA A 53 -9.10 8.60 10.14
N LYS A 54 -7.91 8.12 10.50
CA LYS A 54 -7.60 7.59 11.84
C LYS A 54 -6.41 8.34 12.43
N ARG A 55 -6.45 8.63 13.74
CA ARG A 55 -5.28 9.17 14.47
C ARG A 55 -4.35 8.04 14.87
N GLN A 56 -3.05 8.30 14.79
CA GLN A 56 -2.03 7.44 15.34
C GLN A 56 -0.75 8.25 15.60
N ASP A 57 -0.13 8.05 16.77
CA ASP A 57 1.16 8.65 17.14
C ASP A 57 1.22 10.18 16.94
N GLY A 58 0.14 10.89 17.24
CA GLY A 58 0.05 12.35 17.10
C GLY A 58 -0.15 12.86 15.67
N SER A 59 -0.36 11.98 14.69
CA SER A 59 -0.68 12.31 13.29
C SER A 59 -2.04 11.75 12.86
N VAL A 60 -2.53 12.20 11.70
CA VAL A 60 -3.79 11.76 11.08
C VAL A 60 -3.49 11.11 9.73
N LYS A 61 -3.88 9.84 9.55
CA LYS A 61 -3.79 9.15 8.26
C LYS A 61 -5.16 9.04 7.62
N TRP A 62 -5.23 9.38 6.33
CA TRP A 62 -6.42 9.20 5.50
C TRP A 62 -6.40 7.85 4.79
N PHE A 63 -7.58 7.28 4.65
CA PHE A 63 -7.87 6.02 3.98
C PHE A 63 -9.01 6.24 2.98
N CYS A 64 -9.04 5.44 1.94
CA CYS A 64 -10.09 5.47 0.94
C CYS A 64 -10.40 4.05 0.46
N GLY A 65 -11.68 3.72 0.32
CA GLY A 65 -12.08 2.35 0.04
C GLY A 65 -13.56 2.15 -0.20
N GLN A 66 -13.98 0.91 -0.03
CA GLN A 66 -15.39 0.56 0.00
C GLN A 66 -16.12 1.32 1.11
N PRO A 67 -17.45 1.44 1.01
CA PRO A 67 -18.25 2.16 2.01
C PRO A 67 -17.98 1.69 3.44
N VAL A 68 -17.76 2.64 4.35
CA VAL A 68 -17.58 2.39 5.79
C VAL A 68 -18.50 3.28 6.64
N LYS A 69 -18.73 2.86 7.89
CA LYS A 69 -19.43 3.63 8.91
C LYS A 69 -18.54 3.85 10.13
N ARG A 70 -18.79 4.96 10.84
CA ARG A 70 -18.20 5.24 12.15
C ARG A 70 -19.29 5.50 13.18
N ASP A 71 -19.24 4.74 14.27
CA ASP A 71 -20.18 4.87 15.38
C ASP A 71 -19.86 6.10 16.23
N ASP A 72 -20.90 6.82 16.64
CA ASP A 72 -20.84 8.05 17.43
C ASP A 72 -20.38 7.88 18.89
N ALA A 73 -20.18 6.64 19.35
CA ALA A 73 -20.11 6.30 20.77
C ALA A 73 -18.75 5.74 21.24
N LYS A 74 -17.73 5.65 20.36
CA LYS A 74 -16.44 5.07 20.75
C LYS A 74 -15.55 6.12 21.42
N THR A 75 -15.14 5.85 22.65
CA THR A 75 -14.15 6.63 23.42
C THR A 75 -12.85 5.83 23.58
N GLY A 76 -11.71 6.50 23.74
CA GLY A 76 -10.42 5.83 23.93
C GLY A 76 -9.75 5.43 22.61
N ALA A 77 -8.95 4.37 22.64
CA ALA A 77 -8.13 3.92 21.49
C ALA A 77 -8.96 3.60 20.22
N ASP A 78 -10.24 3.27 20.39
CA ASP A 78 -11.13 2.85 19.29
C ASP A 78 -12.01 3.99 18.75
N ALA A 79 -11.82 5.23 19.20
CA ALA A 79 -12.65 6.37 18.81
C ALA A 79 -12.66 6.62 17.29
N ASP A 80 -11.60 6.22 16.57
CA ASP A 80 -11.47 6.45 15.14
C ASP A 80 -11.76 5.19 14.30
N ALA A 81 -12.12 4.08 14.95
CA ALA A 81 -12.43 2.82 14.28
C ALA A 81 -13.60 2.99 13.29
N VAL A 82 -13.52 2.28 12.17
CA VAL A 82 -14.59 2.23 11.17
C VAL A 82 -14.94 0.76 10.91
N THR A 83 -16.19 0.52 10.55
CA THR A 83 -16.71 -0.79 10.14
C THR A 83 -17.17 -0.74 8.70
N ALA A 84 -17.16 -1.88 8.01
CA ALA A 84 -17.71 -1.94 6.65
C ALA A 84 -19.20 -1.54 6.68
N ASP A 85 -19.62 -0.75 5.70
CA ASP A 85 -21.04 -0.51 5.45
C ASP A 85 -21.56 -1.61 4.53
N ASP A 86 -22.17 -2.62 5.14
CA ASP A 86 -22.65 -3.84 4.45
C ASP A 86 -23.97 -3.66 3.70
N THR A 87 -24.36 -2.42 3.40
CA THR A 87 -25.49 -2.16 2.52
C THR A 87 -25.26 -2.84 1.17
N THR A 88 -26.11 -3.82 0.85
CA THR A 88 -25.97 -4.64 -0.35
C THR A 88 -26.17 -3.81 -1.61
N GLY A 89 -25.35 -4.05 -2.64
CA GLY A 89 -25.46 -3.37 -3.93
C GLY A 89 -24.85 -1.96 -3.99
N THR A 90 -24.44 -1.38 -2.86
CA THR A 90 -23.82 -0.03 -2.84
C THR A 90 -22.30 -0.05 -2.96
N LYS A 91 -21.66 -1.22 -2.89
CA LYS A 91 -20.19 -1.34 -2.89
C LYS A 91 -19.64 -1.42 -4.32
N ILE A 92 -18.68 -0.56 -4.63
CA ILE A 92 -17.83 -0.73 -5.81
C ILE A 92 -16.94 -1.96 -5.58
N GLU A 93 -16.88 -2.88 -6.55
CA GLU A 93 -15.94 -4.00 -6.45
C GLU A 93 -14.51 -3.45 -6.44
N THR A 94 -13.63 -4.05 -5.63
CA THR A 94 -12.27 -3.55 -5.44
C THR A 94 -11.53 -3.38 -6.76
N LYS A 95 -11.72 -4.27 -7.73
CA LYS A 95 -11.13 -4.17 -9.09
C LYS A 95 -11.49 -2.88 -9.84
N HIS A 96 -12.63 -2.26 -9.53
CA HIS A 96 -13.12 -1.02 -10.14
C HIS A 96 -12.83 0.23 -9.30
N LEU A 97 -12.25 0.09 -8.10
CA LEU A 97 -11.79 1.23 -7.30
C LEU A 97 -10.46 1.77 -7.83
N PRO A 98 -10.17 3.08 -7.73
CA PRO A 98 -8.83 3.60 -7.94
C PRO A 98 -7.82 2.86 -7.05
N SER A 99 -6.60 2.61 -7.52
CA SER A 99 -5.57 1.90 -6.71
C SER A 99 -5.27 2.58 -5.37
N THR A 100 -5.41 3.91 -5.32
CA THR A 100 -5.27 4.74 -4.12
C THR A 100 -6.48 4.69 -3.17
N CYS A 101 -7.53 3.96 -3.54
CA CYS A 101 -8.81 3.88 -2.83
C CYS A 101 -9.26 2.42 -2.67
N ARG A 102 -8.34 1.54 -2.26
CA ARG A 102 -8.60 0.11 -2.00
C ARG A 102 -8.24 -0.29 -0.56
N ASP A 103 -8.28 0.65 0.37
CA ASP A 103 -8.08 0.35 1.77
C ASP A 103 -9.28 -0.47 2.30
N GLU A 104 -8.99 -1.55 3.04
CA GLU A 104 -10.03 -2.28 3.78
C GLU A 104 -10.46 -1.48 5.02
N SER A 105 -11.69 -1.71 5.51
CA SER A 105 -12.16 -1.09 6.77
C SER A 105 -11.31 -1.52 7.98
N SER A 106 -10.79 -2.76 7.91
CA SER A 106 -9.83 -3.37 8.84
C SER A 106 -8.43 -2.76 8.74
N ALA A 107 -8.13 -1.96 7.71
CA ALA A 107 -6.81 -1.40 7.50
C ALA A 107 -6.41 -0.59 8.74
N VAL A 108 -5.43 -1.14 9.45
CA VAL A 108 -4.68 -0.45 10.47
C VAL A 108 -3.53 0.28 9.81
N CYS A 109 -3.00 1.29 10.47
CA CYS A 109 -1.66 1.74 10.14
C CYS A 109 -0.66 0.62 10.47
N THR A 110 -0.51 -0.33 9.56
CA THR A 110 0.79 -0.99 9.43
C THR A 110 1.77 0.13 9.14
N LYS A 111 2.77 0.25 10.02
CA LYS A 111 3.89 1.18 9.91
C LYS A 111 4.39 1.12 8.48
N HIS A 112 3.93 2.06 7.66
CA HIS A 112 4.34 2.13 6.29
C HIS A 112 5.75 2.70 6.37
N LEU A 113 6.73 1.82 6.55
CA LEU A 113 8.11 2.13 6.24
C LEU A 113 8.07 2.64 4.81
N THR A 114 8.22 3.95 4.62
CA THR A 114 8.29 4.55 3.30
C THR A 114 9.43 3.89 2.53
N PRO A 115 9.07 3.15 1.46
CA PRO A 115 9.47 3.55 0.11
C PRO A 115 8.32 3.46 -0.92
N ILE A 116 7.08 3.89 -0.56
CA ILE A 116 5.88 3.76 -1.44
C ILE A 116 6.06 4.38 -2.82
N SER A 117 6.70 5.54 -2.93
CA SER A 117 6.77 6.26 -4.20
C SER A 117 7.39 5.41 -5.31
N ASN A 118 8.42 4.63 -4.97
CA ASN A 118 9.17 3.85 -5.94
C ASN A 118 8.48 2.52 -6.27
N THR A 119 7.86 1.87 -5.28
CA THR A 119 7.04 0.67 -5.54
C THR A 119 5.80 1.00 -6.36
N PHE A 120 5.19 2.17 -6.13
CA PHE A 120 4.04 2.65 -6.89
C PHE A 120 4.40 3.01 -8.33
N ALA A 121 5.55 3.65 -8.55
CA ALA A 121 6.12 3.90 -9.88
C ALA A 121 6.35 2.61 -10.67
N VAL A 122 7.00 1.62 -10.06
CA VAL A 122 7.28 0.31 -10.68
C VAL A 122 5.99 -0.47 -10.94
N ALA A 123 5.03 -0.46 -10.01
CA ALA A 123 3.74 -1.12 -10.14
C ALA A 123 2.82 -0.46 -11.17
N GLY A 124 2.95 0.85 -11.43
CA GLY A 124 2.23 1.56 -12.48
C GLY A 124 2.85 1.39 -13.87
N TYR A 125 4.17 1.21 -13.97
CA TYR A 125 4.87 0.98 -15.23
C TYR A 125 4.50 -0.38 -15.86
N CYS A 126 4.48 -1.43 -15.05
CA CYS A 126 4.32 -2.81 -15.52
C CYS A 126 2.96 -3.08 -16.24
N PRO A 127 1.80 -2.63 -15.74
CA PRO A 127 0.51 -2.73 -16.46
C PRO A 127 0.44 -1.92 -17.75
N ASN A 128 1.21 -0.83 -17.88
CA ASN A 128 1.16 0.06 -19.05
C ASN A 128 2.15 -0.36 -20.15
N HIS A 129 3.25 -1.02 -19.80
CA HIS A 129 4.34 -1.36 -20.72
C HIS A 129 4.56 -2.86 -20.94
N GLY A 130 3.96 -3.74 -20.14
CA GLY A 130 4.13 -5.19 -20.29
C GLY A 130 5.54 -5.70 -19.91
N THR A 131 6.45 -4.82 -19.48
CA THR A 131 7.77 -5.12 -18.92
C THR A 131 8.00 -4.32 -17.62
N TRP A 132 8.96 -4.75 -16.81
CA TRP A 132 9.42 -4.02 -15.63
C TRP A 132 10.28 -2.81 -16.04
N PRO A 133 10.33 -1.71 -15.27
CA PRO A 133 11.19 -0.59 -15.63
C PRO A 133 12.66 -0.97 -15.48
N LYS A 134 13.47 -0.73 -16.53
CA LYS A 134 14.88 -1.13 -16.53
C LYS A 134 15.71 -0.40 -15.46
N ASP A 135 15.35 0.85 -15.18
CA ASP A 135 16.08 1.78 -14.31
C ASP A 135 15.14 2.79 -13.61
N ASN A 136 15.72 3.64 -12.76
CA ASN A 136 15.03 4.71 -12.04
C ASN A 136 14.24 5.65 -12.97
N THR A 137 14.87 6.08 -14.07
CA THR A 137 14.27 7.01 -15.03
C THR A 137 13.04 6.39 -15.69
N SER A 138 13.13 5.13 -16.11
CA SER A 138 12.03 4.38 -16.70
C SER A 138 10.89 4.17 -15.71
N ALA A 139 11.21 4.01 -14.42
CA ALA A 139 10.21 3.95 -13.35
C ALA A 139 9.56 5.31 -13.07
N GLY A 140 10.07 6.42 -13.61
CA GLY A 140 9.56 7.77 -13.30
C GLY A 140 9.93 8.27 -11.91
N VAL A 141 11.04 7.76 -11.34
CA VAL A 141 11.62 8.26 -10.08
C VAL A 141 12.90 9.06 -10.36
N ALA A 142 13.50 9.65 -9.33
CA ALA A 142 14.74 10.41 -9.49
C ALA A 142 15.81 9.56 -10.19
N SER A 143 16.33 10.08 -11.31
CA SER A 143 17.22 9.36 -12.23
C SER A 143 18.52 8.91 -11.57
N SER A 144 19.04 9.71 -10.62
CA SER A 144 20.16 9.30 -9.78
C SER A 144 19.69 8.53 -8.54
N ALA A 145 20.25 7.35 -8.33
CA ALA A 145 19.97 6.54 -7.14
C ALA A 145 20.35 7.25 -5.84
N THR A 146 21.36 8.13 -5.87
CA THR A 146 21.86 8.89 -4.71
C THR A 146 20.99 10.08 -4.35
N ASP A 147 20.09 10.50 -5.25
CA ASP A 147 19.08 11.52 -4.94
C ASP A 147 17.94 10.93 -4.09
N ILE A 148 17.75 9.61 -4.15
CA ILE A 148 16.79 8.87 -3.33
C ILE A 148 17.48 8.40 -2.04
N LYS A 149 17.68 9.34 -1.12
CA LYS A 149 18.36 9.13 0.16
C LYS A 149 17.52 9.57 1.34
N GLY A 150 17.87 9.10 2.53
CA GLY A 150 17.24 9.49 3.78
C GLY A 150 18.21 9.34 4.96
N LYS A 151 17.74 9.61 6.18
CA LYS A 151 18.56 9.57 7.40
C LYS A 151 19.35 8.26 7.57
N TYR A 152 18.80 7.13 7.12
CA TYR A 152 19.37 5.79 7.25
C TYR A 152 19.65 5.09 5.91
N VAL A 153 19.29 5.72 4.80
CA VAL A 153 19.36 5.14 3.45
C VAL A 153 20.30 5.99 2.62
N LYS A 154 21.35 5.37 2.09
CA LYS A 154 22.35 6.02 1.25
C LYS A 154 21.82 6.29 -0.15
N GLN A 155 21.17 5.29 -0.75
CA GLN A 155 20.64 5.35 -2.11
C GLN A 155 19.57 4.28 -2.32
N VAL A 156 18.70 4.49 -3.30
CA VAL A 156 17.73 3.51 -3.78
C VAL A 156 17.85 3.39 -5.30
N GLU A 157 18.10 2.18 -5.75
CA GLU A 157 18.25 1.85 -7.17
C GLU A 157 17.10 0.94 -7.61
N VAL A 158 16.54 1.23 -8.78
CA VAL A 158 15.63 0.36 -9.50
C VAL A 158 16.39 -0.29 -10.63
N LYS A 159 16.36 -1.62 -10.70
CA LYS A 159 16.94 -2.38 -11.81
C LYS A 159 15.98 -3.48 -12.23
N ASN A 160 15.51 -3.42 -13.48
CA ASN A 160 14.49 -4.32 -14.01
C ASN A 160 13.28 -4.45 -13.05
N GLY A 161 12.83 -3.37 -12.42
CA GLY A 161 11.73 -3.37 -11.44
C GLY A 161 12.04 -4.00 -10.08
N VAL A 162 13.29 -4.37 -9.79
CA VAL A 162 13.74 -4.66 -8.42
C VAL A 162 14.23 -3.36 -7.79
N VAL A 163 13.66 -2.99 -6.66
CA VAL A 163 14.04 -1.79 -5.89
C VAL A 163 15.00 -2.21 -4.79
N THR A 164 16.26 -1.78 -4.86
CA THR A 164 17.29 -2.11 -3.88
C THR A 164 17.69 -0.87 -3.09
N ALA A 165 17.52 -0.93 -1.76
CA ALA A 165 17.93 0.13 -0.86
C ALA A 165 19.29 -0.22 -0.23
N GLN A 166 20.23 0.73 -0.26
CA GLN A 166 21.49 0.62 0.46
C GLN A 166 21.44 1.44 1.76
N MET A 167 21.77 0.81 2.87
CA MET A 167 21.86 1.48 4.17
C MET A 167 23.05 2.44 4.22
N ALA A 168 22.89 3.55 4.96
CA ALA A 168 23.96 4.51 5.20
C ALA A 168 25.16 3.87 5.93
N SER A 169 26.33 4.51 5.83
CA SER A 169 27.54 4.12 6.57
C SER A 169 27.61 4.77 7.97
N SER A 170 26.88 5.87 8.17
CA SER A 170 26.76 6.60 9.42
C SER A 170 25.34 6.49 9.99
N ASN A 171 25.19 6.71 11.30
CA ASN A 171 23.90 6.76 12.01
C ASN A 171 23.02 5.50 11.88
N VAL A 172 23.61 4.35 11.51
CA VAL A 172 22.96 3.03 11.51
C VAL A 172 23.77 2.04 12.34
N ASN A 173 23.12 0.98 12.80
CA ASN A 173 23.79 -0.09 13.56
C ASN A 173 24.95 -0.69 12.74
N LYS A 174 26.07 -0.99 13.40
CA LYS A 174 27.29 -1.56 12.79
C LYS A 174 26.97 -2.79 11.94
N GLU A 175 26.03 -3.62 12.38
CA GLU A 175 25.64 -4.85 11.69
C GLU A 175 24.86 -4.62 10.38
N ILE A 176 24.36 -3.40 10.11
CA ILE A 176 23.58 -3.06 8.90
C ILE A 176 24.24 -2.01 8.00
N LYS A 177 25.41 -1.49 8.38
CA LYS A 177 26.12 -0.45 7.62
C LYS A 177 26.46 -0.89 6.20
N GLY A 178 26.07 -0.09 5.21
CA GLY A 178 26.36 -0.36 3.80
C GLY A 178 25.66 -1.59 3.20
N LYS A 179 24.88 -2.33 4.02
CA LYS A 179 24.14 -3.51 3.60
C LYS A 179 22.88 -3.11 2.84
N ARG A 180 22.28 -4.10 2.18
CA ARG A 180 21.17 -3.91 1.25
C ARG A 180 19.97 -4.81 1.58
N LEU A 181 18.80 -4.34 1.17
CA LEU A 181 17.57 -5.11 1.05
C LEU A 181 16.92 -4.79 -0.29
N SER A 182 16.08 -5.69 -0.78
CA SER A 182 15.35 -5.49 -2.03
C SER A 182 13.85 -5.66 -1.83
N LEU A 183 13.10 -4.88 -2.60
CA LEU A 183 11.68 -5.07 -2.85
C LEU A 183 11.53 -5.47 -4.33
N TRP A 184 10.75 -6.51 -4.59
CA TRP A 184 10.47 -6.95 -5.95
C TRP A 184 9.01 -7.37 -6.06
N ALA A 185 8.48 -7.33 -7.27
CA ALA A 185 7.12 -7.78 -7.55
C ALA A 185 7.10 -8.90 -8.58
N ARG A 186 6.10 -9.78 -8.51
CA ARG A 186 5.79 -10.80 -9.52
C ARG A 186 4.37 -10.60 -10.02
N ARG A 187 4.11 -10.85 -11.30
CA ARG A 187 2.75 -10.79 -11.86
C ARG A 187 1.91 -11.97 -11.39
N GLN A 188 0.65 -11.72 -11.06
CA GLN A 188 -0.36 -12.71 -10.67
C GLN A 188 -1.75 -12.22 -11.07
N ASP A 189 -2.48 -13.03 -11.86
CA ASP A 189 -3.91 -12.83 -12.16
C ASP A 189 -4.28 -11.39 -12.58
N GLY A 190 -3.48 -10.77 -13.44
CA GLY A 190 -3.70 -9.38 -13.89
C GLY A 190 -3.34 -8.29 -12.87
N SER A 191 -2.66 -8.66 -11.79
CA SER A 191 -2.12 -7.78 -10.74
C SER A 191 -0.64 -8.09 -10.47
N VAL A 192 -0.01 -7.34 -9.57
CA VAL A 192 1.37 -7.57 -9.12
C VAL A 192 1.41 -7.78 -7.61
N LYS A 193 2.09 -8.84 -7.17
CA LYS A 193 2.36 -9.13 -5.75
C LYS A 193 3.77 -8.69 -5.40
N TRP A 194 3.91 -7.88 -4.36
CA TRP A 194 5.20 -7.41 -3.85
C TRP A 194 5.76 -8.30 -2.74
N PHE A 195 7.08 -8.38 -2.71
CA PHE A 195 7.89 -9.10 -1.75
C PHE A 195 9.00 -8.20 -1.25
N CYS A 196 9.49 -8.46 -0.04
CA CYS A 196 10.55 -7.71 0.60
C CYS A 196 11.48 -8.67 1.33
N GLY A 197 12.79 -8.51 1.13
CA GLY A 197 13.75 -9.41 1.74
C GLY A 197 15.19 -9.07 1.46
N GLN A 198 16.03 -10.09 1.56
CA GLN A 198 17.44 -9.99 1.20
C GLN A 198 17.59 -9.56 -0.27
N PRO A 199 18.76 -9.00 -0.65
CA PRO A 199 19.01 -8.56 -2.00
C PRO A 199 18.72 -9.63 -3.06
N VAL A 200 18.04 -9.22 -4.12
CA VAL A 200 17.72 -10.05 -5.29
C VAL A 200 18.06 -9.32 -6.58
N THR A 201 18.20 -10.07 -7.66
CA THR A 201 18.37 -9.55 -9.02
C THR A 201 17.38 -10.21 -9.96
N ARG A 202 16.97 -9.47 -10.99
CA ARG A 202 16.13 -9.96 -12.06
C ARG A 202 16.90 -9.95 -13.38
N ASN A 203 16.89 -11.07 -14.09
CA ASN A 203 17.73 -11.30 -15.27
C ASN A 203 17.22 -10.64 -16.57
N GLY A 204 16.08 -9.95 -16.52
CA GLY A 204 15.51 -9.22 -17.65
C GLY A 204 14.26 -8.44 -17.19
N ASP A 205 13.93 -7.36 -17.88
CA ASP A 205 12.70 -6.61 -17.64
C ASP A 205 11.42 -7.34 -18.10
N ASP A 206 11.56 -8.38 -18.91
CA ASP A 206 10.49 -9.29 -19.34
C ASP A 206 10.23 -10.45 -18.35
N LYS A 207 11.10 -10.65 -17.35
CA LYS A 207 11.02 -11.78 -16.41
C LYS A 207 10.29 -11.40 -15.13
N ASP A 208 9.51 -12.32 -14.56
CA ASP A 208 8.94 -12.12 -13.22
C ASP A 208 9.84 -12.66 -12.10
N ASP A 209 10.53 -13.77 -12.36
CA ASP A 209 11.41 -14.43 -11.40
C ASP A 209 12.63 -13.59 -11.03
N VAL A 210 13.06 -13.77 -9.79
CA VAL A 210 14.24 -13.12 -9.22
C VAL A 210 15.17 -14.16 -8.61
N ALA A 211 16.47 -13.91 -8.67
CA ALA A 211 17.51 -14.72 -8.06
C ALA A 211 18.11 -13.99 -6.85
N LYS A 212 18.66 -14.75 -5.88
CA LYS A 212 19.39 -14.16 -4.75
C LYS A 212 20.61 -13.38 -5.26
N ALA A 213 20.88 -12.23 -4.67
CA ALA A 213 22.00 -11.37 -5.03
C ALA A 213 22.81 -10.94 -3.80
N GLY A 214 24.02 -10.41 -4.05
CA GLY A 214 24.94 -9.94 -3.01
C GLY A 214 25.65 -11.05 -2.24
N ASN A 215 26.81 -10.74 -1.70
CA ASN A 215 27.53 -11.61 -0.76
C ASN A 215 27.02 -11.39 0.69
N ASP A 216 27.41 -12.25 1.64
CA ASP A 216 26.90 -12.16 3.02
C ASP A 216 27.28 -10.87 3.75
N ASN A 217 28.35 -10.21 3.30
CA ASN A 217 28.74 -8.90 3.81
C ASN A 217 27.82 -7.78 3.30
N GLU A 218 27.15 -7.97 2.17
CA GLU A 218 26.23 -7.00 1.57
C GLU A 218 24.77 -7.21 1.95
N LYS A 219 24.37 -8.40 2.40
CA LYS A 219 22.98 -8.69 2.79
C LYS A 219 22.73 -8.34 4.24
N ILE A 220 21.61 -7.66 4.51
CA ILE A 220 21.09 -7.52 5.88
C ILE A 220 20.73 -8.91 6.41
N ASN A 221 21.22 -9.25 7.61
CA ASN A 221 20.84 -10.49 8.27
C ASN A 221 19.33 -10.47 8.59
N THR A 222 18.64 -11.58 8.37
CA THR A 222 17.18 -11.69 8.57
C THR A 222 16.73 -11.29 9.98
N LYS A 223 17.58 -11.43 11.00
CA LYS A 223 17.29 -10.96 12.37
C LYS A 223 17.06 -9.44 12.46
N HIS A 224 17.67 -8.67 11.56
CA HIS A 224 17.51 -7.22 11.49
C HIS A 224 16.43 -6.78 10.51
N LEU A 225 15.87 -7.70 9.73
CA LEU A 225 14.74 -7.40 8.86
C LEU A 225 13.44 -7.47 9.68
N PRO A 226 12.50 -6.53 9.46
CA PRO A 226 11.13 -6.66 9.94
C PRO A 226 10.52 -8.00 9.49
N SER A 227 9.59 -8.56 10.27
CA SER A 227 8.94 -9.84 9.93
C SER A 227 8.28 -9.82 8.54
N THR A 228 7.76 -8.67 8.13
CA THR A 228 7.13 -8.45 6.82
C THR A 228 8.12 -8.27 5.66
N CYS A 229 9.42 -8.33 5.92
CA CYS A 229 10.47 -8.17 4.90
C CYS A 229 11.50 -9.31 5.01
N ARG A 230 11.02 -10.56 5.08
CA ARG A 230 11.85 -11.77 5.17
C ARG A 230 11.54 -12.77 4.07
N ASP A 231 11.01 -12.28 2.94
CA ASP A 231 10.67 -13.14 1.81
C ASP A 231 11.93 -13.74 1.18
N ALA A 232 11.85 -15.02 0.80
CA ALA A 232 12.90 -15.66 0.02
C ALA A 232 12.79 -15.23 -1.46
N ALA A 233 13.91 -15.22 -2.20
CA ALA A 233 13.89 -14.92 -3.64
C ALA A 233 12.95 -15.85 -4.43
N SER A 234 12.82 -17.11 -3.97
CA SER A 234 11.93 -18.14 -4.51
C SER A 234 10.48 -18.01 -4.02
N ALA A 235 10.14 -16.99 -3.22
CA ALA A 235 8.77 -16.75 -2.81
C ALA A 235 7.93 -16.44 -4.05
N GLY A 236 7.12 -17.43 -4.45
CA GLY A 236 5.96 -17.26 -5.31
C GLY A 236 4.70 -17.46 -4.47
N CYS A 237 3.52 -17.18 -5.04
CA CYS A 237 2.35 -17.89 -4.57
C CYS A 237 2.49 -19.30 -5.12
N ILE A 238 2.57 -20.28 -4.22
CA ILE A 238 2.37 -21.66 -4.60
C ILE A 238 0.89 -21.74 -5.01
N GLU A 239 0.59 -22.01 -6.29
CA GLU A 239 -0.77 -22.38 -6.73
C GLU A 239 -1.20 -23.76 -6.18
N THR A 240 -0.36 -24.40 -5.37
CA THR A 240 -0.69 -25.61 -4.64
C THR A 240 0.24 -25.72 -3.44
N PRO A 241 -0.22 -25.86 -2.19
CA PRO A 241 0.68 -26.21 -1.11
C PRO A 241 1.42 -27.51 -1.49
N PRO A 242 2.74 -27.64 -1.24
CA PRO A 242 3.38 -28.93 -1.37
C PRO A 242 2.67 -29.89 -0.42
N THR A 243 1.96 -30.87 -0.99
CA THR A 243 1.47 -32.03 -0.26
C THR A 243 2.68 -32.84 0.21
N ALA A 244 3.26 -32.47 1.33
CA ALA A 244 4.22 -33.30 2.04
C ALA A 244 4.27 -32.91 3.52
N PHE A 245 4.22 -33.95 4.36
CA PHE A 245 4.38 -33.94 5.82
C PHE A 245 3.12 -33.80 6.68
N TYR A 246 2.16 -34.71 6.47
CA TYR A 246 1.67 -35.54 7.58
C TYR A 246 2.03 -36.99 7.30
N LYS A 247 3.22 -37.41 7.77
CA LYS A 247 3.45 -38.78 8.20
C LYS A 247 3.90 -38.67 9.65
N ASN A 248 3.00 -38.96 10.57
CA ASN A 248 3.36 -39.44 11.89
C ASN A 248 2.51 -40.69 12.10
N THR A 249 3.12 -41.84 11.83
CA THR A 249 2.86 -43.08 12.57
C THR A 249 3.21 -42.88 14.03
#